data_AF-A0A8T7KZK8-F1
#
_entry.id   AF-A0A8T7KZK8-F1
#
_cell.length_a   1.000
_cell.length_b   1.000
_cell.length_c   1.000
_cell.angle_alpha   90.00
_cell.angle_beta   90.00
_cell.angle_gamma   90.00
#
_symmetry.space_group_name_H-M   'P 1'
#
loop_
_entity.id
_entity.type
_entity.pdbx_description
1 polymer ?
#
loop_
_entity_poly.entity_id
_entity_poly.type
_entity_poly.pdbx_seq_one_letter_code
_entity_poly.pdbx_strand_id
1 'polypeptide(L)'
;MEIPIFPSDRPLQPKDQIRIEEIVITPYRDRFRVHIHINVTPFQERPNLLLVARDAQERIVSELNIIETMHYDMEFTLHIRNVADPAGHYTLQAELFYETRNPPQDRRIETFTIPEADA
;
A
#
# COMPACT_ATOMS: atom_id res chain seq x y z
N MET A 1 -18.60 -23.11 16.47
CA MET A 1 -18.02 -22.14 15.52
C MET A 1 -16.53 -22.20 15.72
N GLU A 2 -15.80 -22.84 14.80
CA GLU A 2 -14.34 -22.82 14.80
C GLU A 2 -13.92 -21.48 14.22
N ILE A 3 -13.25 -20.67 15.04
CA ILE A 3 -12.55 -19.48 14.56
C ILE A 3 -11.22 -20.01 14.03
N PRO A 4 -10.93 -19.91 12.73
CA PRO A 4 -9.64 -20.34 12.21
C PRO A 4 -8.56 -19.44 12.82
N ILE A 5 -7.71 -20.05 13.65
CA ILE A 5 -6.62 -19.41 14.41
C ILE A 5 -5.32 -19.31 13.60
N PHE A 6 -5.32 -19.77 12.35
CA PHE A 6 -4.19 -19.70 11.44
C PHE A 6 -4.59 -18.96 10.15
N PRO A 7 -3.76 -18.03 9.65
CA PRO A 7 -4.00 -17.43 8.36
C PRO A 7 -3.86 -18.51 7.27
N SER A 8 -4.68 -18.37 6.22
CA SER A 8 -4.90 -19.32 5.12
C SER A 8 -3.74 -20.25 4.73
N ASP A 9 -4.06 -21.50 4.37
CA ASP A 9 -3.20 -22.61 3.87
C ASP A 9 -2.37 -22.31 2.60
N ARG A 10 -2.06 -21.04 2.32
CA ARG A 10 -1.31 -20.64 1.13
C ARG A 10 0.18 -20.96 1.32
N PRO A 11 0.79 -21.77 0.44
CA PRO A 11 2.20 -22.09 0.53
C PRO A 11 3.06 -20.85 0.30
N LEU A 12 4.14 -20.72 1.09
CA LEU A 12 5.14 -19.66 0.92
C LEU A 12 5.89 -19.83 -0.40
N GLN A 13 5.95 -18.77 -1.18
CA GLN A 13 6.57 -18.74 -2.51
C GLN A 13 8.02 -18.24 -2.45
N PRO A 14 8.87 -18.64 -3.41
CA PRO A 14 10.21 -18.10 -3.56
C PRO A 14 10.19 -16.65 -4.06
N LYS A 15 11.30 -15.93 -3.87
CA LYS A 15 11.45 -14.49 -4.16
C LYS A 15 10.91 -14.08 -5.53
N ASP A 16 11.28 -14.80 -6.58
CA ASP A 16 10.96 -14.49 -7.99
C ASP A 16 9.45 -14.56 -8.33
N GLN A 17 8.67 -15.18 -7.45
CA GLN A 17 7.22 -15.34 -7.59
C GLN A 17 6.43 -14.34 -6.74
N ILE A 18 7.08 -13.54 -5.90
CA ILE A 18 6.38 -12.59 -5.04
C ILE A 18 5.90 -11.39 -5.84
N ARG A 19 4.59 -11.14 -5.77
CA ARG A 19 3.91 -10.03 -6.44
C ARG A 19 3.03 -9.27 -5.45
N ILE A 20 2.67 -8.06 -5.82
CA ILE A 20 1.58 -7.33 -5.18
C ILE A 20 0.28 -7.85 -5.80
N GLU A 21 -0.54 -8.47 -4.96
CA GLU A 21 -1.78 -9.14 -5.37
C GLU A 21 -2.96 -8.15 -5.35
N GLU A 22 -3.03 -7.32 -4.32
CA GLU A 22 -4.13 -6.37 -4.13
C GLU A 22 -3.66 -5.11 -3.39
N ILE A 23 -4.26 -3.97 -3.73
CA ILE A 23 -4.18 -2.73 -2.96
C ILE A 23 -5.60 -2.15 -2.89
N VAL A 24 -6.13 -1.96 -1.68
CA VAL A 24 -7.40 -1.28 -1.44
C VAL A 24 -7.14 0.01 -0.67
N ILE A 25 -7.71 1.11 -1.15
CA ILE A 25 -7.50 2.45 -0.60
C ILE A 25 -8.83 3.05 -0.19
N THR A 26 -8.98 3.36 1.09
CA THR A 26 -10.22 3.94 1.63
C THR A 26 -9.91 5.23 2.39
N PRO A 27 -10.35 6.40 1.90
CA PRO A 27 -10.25 7.64 2.66
C PRO A 27 -11.00 7.56 3.98
N TYR A 28 -10.38 8.08 5.05
CA TYR A 28 -11.07 8.28 6.32
C TYR A 28 -12.03 9.47 6.22
N ARG A 29 -13.01 9.51 7.13
CA ARG A 29 -13.99 10.60 7.23
C ARG A 29 -13.37 11.97 7.50
N ASP A 30 -12.18 12.01 8.12
CA ASP A 30 -11.46 13.26 8.35
C ASP A 30 -10.72 13.79 7.12
N ARG A 31 -10.70 13.02 6.03
CA ARG A 31 -10.12 13.35 4.71
C ARG A 31 -8.60 13.48 4.67
N PHE A 32 -7.93 13.61 5.82
CA PHE A 32 -6.47 13.74 5.89
C PHE A 32 -5.74 12.41 6.09
N ARG A 33 -6.49 11.31 6.26
CA ARG A 33 -5.93 9.97 6.35
C ARG A 33 -6.57 9.06 5.33
N VAL A 34 -5.79 8.11 4.84
CA VAL A 34 -6.27 7.02 3.99
C VAL A 34 -5.85 5.69 4.61
N HIS A 35 -6.78 4.75 4.63
CA HIS A 35 -6.53 3.36 4.98
C HIS A 35 -6.02 2.66 3.73
N ILE A 36 -4.85 2.02 3.85
CA ILE A 36 -4.27 1.19 2.81
C ILE A 36 -4.31 -0.24 3.31
N HIS A 37 -5.01 -1.11 2.59
CA HIS A 37 -4.87 -2.56 2.72
C HIS A 37 -4.06 -3.04 1.52
N ILE A 38 -3.01 -3.82 1.79
CA ILE A 38 -2.13 -4.35 0.75
C ILE A 38 -1.88 -5.84 1.01
N ASN A 39 -2.10 -6.64 -0.02
CA ASN A 39 -1.81 -8.06 -0.01
C ASN A 39 -0.68 -8.35 -1.00
N VAL A 40 0.33 -9.08 -0.55
CA VAL A 40 1.40 -9.62 -1.38
C VAL A 40 1.38 -11.14 -1.32
N THR A 41 1.97 -11.79 -2.31
CA THR A 41 2.11 -13.25 -2.27
C THR A 41 2.84 -13.69 -1.00
N PRO A 42 2.36 -14.72 -0.27
CA PRO A 42 3.07 -15.27 0.88
C PRO A 42 4.51 -15.67 0.51
N PHE A 43 5.47 -15.27 1.33
CA PHE A 43 6.89 -15.29 0.96
C PHE A 43 7.74 -16.10 1.94
N GLN A 44 8.80 -16.73 1.43
CA GLN A 44 9.84 -17.38 2.26
C GLN A 44 10.86 -16.35 2.78
N GLU A 45 11.18 -15.37 1.95
CA GLU A 45 12.09 -14.28 2.25
C GLU A 45 11.33 -12.94 2.22
N ARG A 46 11.56 -12.11 3.22
CA ARG A 46 10.78 -10.88 3.44
C ARG A 46 11.11 -9.83 2.36
N PRO A 47 10.12 -9.37 1.57
CA PRO A 47 10.33 -8.27 0.65
C PRO A 47 10.32 -6.93 1.38
N ASN A 48 10.78 -5.91 0.68
CA ASN A 48 10.59 -4.50 1.00
C ASN A 48 9.45 -3.94 0.14
N LEU A 49 8.73 -2.96 0.68
CA LEU A 49 7.71 -2.20 -0.02
C LEU A 49 7.97 -0.71 0.11
N LEU A 50 7.82 0.02 -0.98
CA LEU A 50 7.74 1.48 -0.96
C LEU A 50 6.38 1.92 -1.49
N LEU A 51 5.66 2.70 -0.70
CA LEU A 51 4.39 3.30 -1.08
C LEU A 51 4.57 4.81 -1.18
N VAL A 52 4.24 5.38 -2.34
CA VAL A 52 4.32 6.83 -2.59
C VAL A 52 2.96 7.32 -3.05
N ALA A 53 2.37 8.23 -2.28
CA ALA A 53 1.13 8.90 -2.66
C ALA A 53 1.44 10.25 -3.30
N ARG A 54 0.81 10.54 -4.45
CA ARG A 54 0.93 11.80 -5.17
C ARG A 54 -0.42 12.44 -5.43
N ASP A 55 -0.46 13.76 -5.45
CA ASP A 55 -1.62 14.51 -5.90
C ASP A 55 -1.69 14.62 -7.43
N ALA A 56 -2.74 15.27 -7.94
CA ALA A 56 -2.95 15.50 -9.37
C ALA A 56 -1.88 16.39 -10.05
N GLN A 57 -0.96 17.01 -9.28
CA GLN A 57 0.19 17.75 -9.79
C GLN A 57 1.50 16.93 -9.65
N GLU A 58 1.40 15.63 -9.40
CA GLU A 58 2.51 14.70 -9.21
C GLU A 58 3.39 14.99 -7.98
N ARG A 59 2.92 15.84 -7.06
CA ARG A 59 3.64 16.17 -5.82
C ARG A 59 3.44 15.06 -4.80
N ILE A 60 4.52 14.66 -4.13
CA ILE A 60 4.46 13.65 -3.07
C ILE A 60 3.74 14.26 -1.85
N VAL A 61 2.61 13.66 -1.48
CA VAL A 61 1.83 14.04 -0.29
C VAL A 61 2.04 13.10 0.87
N SER A 62 2.56 11.89 0.60
CA SER A 62 2.96 10.93 1.63
C SER A 62 3.88 9.86 1.05
N GLU A 63 4.71 9.30 1.92
CA GLU A 63 5.60 8.19 1.59
C GLU A 63 5.70 7.25 2.79
N LEU A 64 5.71 5.94 2.53
CA LEU A 64 5.92 4.90 3.53
C LEU A 64 6.88 3.85 2.96
N ASN A 65 7.95 3.59 3.72
CA ASN A 65 8.93 2.56 3.40
C ASN A 65 8.84 1.43 4.44
N ILE A 66 8.58 0.21 3.96
CA ILE A 66 8.45 -0.99 4.78
C ILE A 66 9.63 -1.88 4.42
N ILE A 67 10.56 -2.00 5.35
CA ILE A 67 11.75 -2.84 5.19
C ILE A 67 11.51 -4.18 5.86
N GLU A 68 11.75 -5.25 5.12
CA GLU A 68 11.58 -6.64 5.53
C GLU A 68 10.21 -6.90 6.19
N THR A 69 9.14 -6.79 5.40
CA THR A 69 7.78 -6.94 5.94
C THR A 69 7.57 -8.25 6.70
N MET A 70 6.82 -8.15 7.80
CA MET A 70 6.51 -9.28 8.68
C MET A 70 5.37 -10.15 8.16
N HIS A 71 4.42 -9.58 7.43
CA HIS A 71 3.18 -10.22 7.01
C HIS A 71 2.92 -9.98 5.52
N TYR A 72 2.25 -10.93 4.88
CA TYR A 72 1.84 -10.82 3.48
C TYR A 72 0.53 -10.03 3.32
N ASP A 73 -0.28 -9.97 4.37
CA ASP A 73 -1.51 -9.20 4.48
C ASP A 73 -1.29 -8.07 5.49
N MET A 74 -1.40 -6.83 5.05
CA MET A 74 -1.00 -5.66 5.82
C MET A 74 -1.98 -4.50 5.69
N GLU A 75 -2.14 -3.76 6.78
CA GLU A 75 -2.94 -2.54 6.84
C GLU A 75 -2.10 -1.37 7.37
N PHE A 76 -2.23 -0.21 6.71
CA PHE A 76 -1.53 1.01 7.08
C PHE A 76 -2.47 2.22 7.04
N THR A 77 -2.21 3.20 7.91
CA THR A 77 -2.82 4.53 7.80
C THR A 77 -1.81 5.51 7.23
N LEU A 78 -2.05 5.98 6.01
CA LEU A 78 -1.21 6.98 5.35
C LEU A 78 -1.80 8.37 5.61
N HIS A 79 -0.95 9.34 5.97
CA HIS A 79 -1.37 10.71 6.24
C HIS A 79 -1.12 11.60 5.03
N ILE A 80 -2.13 12.33 4.59
CA ILE A 80 -2.03 13.32 3.50
C ILE A 80 -1.49 14.62 4.09
N ARG A 81 -0.37 15.09 3.56
CA ARG A 81 0.37 16.25 4.09
C ARG A 81 0.48 17.33 3.01
N ASN A 82 0.90 18.53 3.45
CA ASN A 82 1.23 19.66 2.59
C ASN A 82 0.07 20.23 1.76
N VAL A 83 -1.17 20.05 2.24
CA VAL A 83 -2.40 20.59 1.63
C VAL A 83 -3.29 21.19 2.71
N ALA A 84 -3.96 22.30 2.38
CA ALA A 84 -4.96 22.92 3.27
C ALA A 84 -6.32 22.21 3.15
N ASP A 85 -6.66 21.77 1.94
CA ASP A 85 -7.83 20.94 1.65
C ASP A 85 -7.37 19.69 0.89
N PRO A 86 -7.61 18.47 1.41
CA PRO A 86 -7.16 17.24 0.78
C PRO A 86 -8.12 16.72 -0.30
N ALA A 87 -9.22 17.42 -0.60
CA ALA A 87 -10.15 16.98 -1.64
C ALA A 87 -9.45 16.86 -3.02
N GLY A 88 -9.76 15.79 -3.76
CA GLY A 88 -9.27 15.60 -5.12
C GLY A 88 -8.79 14.18 -5.44
N HIS A 89 -8.15 14.05 -6.60
CA HIS A 89 -7.62 12.80 -7.12
C HIS A 89 -6.15 12.61 -6.77
N TYR A 90 -5.80 11.36 -6.44
CA TYR A 90 -4.48 10.95 -6.03
C TYR A 90 -4.09 9.64 -6.69
N THR A 91 -2.79 9.41 -6.76
CA THR A 91 -2.19 8.12 -7.14
C THR A 91 -1.43 7.56 -5.95
N LEU A 92 -1.51 6.25 -5.73
CA LEU A 92 -0.65 5.51 -4.82
C LEU A 92 0.17 4.51 -5.66
N GLN A 93 1.47 4.72 -5.71
CA GLN A 93 2.40 3.77 -6.31
C GLN A 93 3.01 2.89 -5.23
N ALA A 94 2.87 1.58 -5.37
CA ALA A 94 3.54 0.58 -4.55
C ALA A 94 4.61 -0.14 -5.35
N GLU A 95 5.80 -0.25 -4.80
CA GLU A 95 6.92 -0.98 -5.39
C GLU A 95 7.41 -2.05 -4.43
N LEU A 96 7.50 -3.29 -4.92
CA LEU A 96 8.02 -4.44 -4.19
C LEU A 96 9.44 -4.74 -4.67
N PHE A 97 10.37 -4.89 -3.74
CA PHE A 97 11.78 -5.14 -4.05
C PHE A 97 12.50 -5.90 -2.94
N TYR A 98 13.65 -6.47 -3.27
CA TYR A 98 14.56 -7.11 -2.29
C TYR A 98 15.84 -6.28 -2.16
N GLU A 99 16.91 -6.66 -2.85
CA GLU A 99 18.22 -6.01 -2.73
C GLU A 99 18.32 -4.72 -3.55
N THR A 100 17.66 -4.68 -4.72
CA THR A 100 17.67 -3.50 -5.59
C THR A 100 16.26 -3.06 -5.95
N ARG A 101 16.04 -1.74 -5.95
CA ARG A 101 14.76 -1.11 -6.33
C ARG A 101 14.71 -0.73 -7.82
N ASN A 102 15.83 -0.76 -8.54
CA ASN A 102 15.89 -0.32 -9.94
C ASN A 102 16.40 -1.45 -10.86
N PRO A 103 15.50 -2.18 -11.54
CA PRO A 103 14.04 -2.08 -11.48
C PRO A 103 13.45 -2.73 -10.20
N PRO A 104 12.23 -2.35 -9.77
CA PRO A 104 11.55 -3.08 -8.71
C PRO A 104 11.11 -4.44 -9.25
N GLN A 105 10.95 -5.42 -8.37
CA GLN A 105 10.47 -6.75 -8.76
C GLN A 105 9.01 -6.72 -9.22
N ASP A 106 8.18 -5.92 -8.55
CA ASP A 106 6.81 -5.66 -8.95
C ASP A 106 6.41 -4.21 -8.65
N ARG A 107 5.46 -3.68 -9.43
CA ARG A 107 4.96 -2.32 -9.28
C ARG A 107 3.47 -2.25 -9.60
N ARG A 108 2.70 -1.67 -8.68
CA ARG A 108 1.27 -1.37 -8.85
C ARG A 108 1.03 0.12 -8.66
N ILE A 109 0.06 0.66 -9.39
CA ILE A 109 -0.39 2.04 -9.24
C ILE A 109 -1.90 1.99 -9.14
N GLU A 110 -2.43 2.50 -8.05
CA GLU A 110 -3.87 2.64 -7.83
C GLU A 110 -4.24 4.12 -7.72
N THR A 111 -5.44 4.46 -8.18
CA THR A 111 -5.99 5.81 -8.05
C THR A 111 -7.06 5.84 -6.97
N PHE A 112 -7.11 6.92 -6.20
CA PHE A 112 -8.17 7.13 -5.22
C PHE A 112 -8.60 8.59 -5.19
N THR A 113 -9.80 8.84 -4.69
CA THR A 113 -10.37 10.18 -4.58
C THR A 113 -10.72 10.47 -3.14
N ILE A 114 -10.27 11.61 -2.63
CA ILE A 114 -10.71 12.14 -1.34
C ILE A 114 -11.86 13.10 -1.63
N PRO A 115 -13.04 12.92 -1.03
CA PRO A 115 -14.20 13.77 -1.30
C PRO A 115 -13.99 15.20 -0.78
N GLU A 116 -14.81 16.12 -1.29
CA GLU A 116 -14.98 17.44 -0.70
C GLU A 116 -15.51 17.33 0.73
N ALA A 117 -15.35 18.38 1.53
CA ALA A 117 -16.00 18.43 2.84
C ALA A 117 -17.53 18.48 2.63
N ASP A 118 -18.26 17.66 3.38
CA ASP A 118 -19.72 17.78 3.43
C ASP A 118 -20.08 19.21 3.89
N ALA A 119 -20.85 19.92 3.06
CA ALA A 119 -21.27 21.31 3.29
C ALA A 119 -22.30 21.46 4.42
#